data_AF-A0A139TR71-F1
#
_entry.id   AF-A0A139TR71-F1
#
_cell.length_a   1.000
_cell.length_b   1.000
_cell.length_c   1.000
_cell.angle_alpha   90.00
_cell.angle_beta   90.00
_cell.angle_gamma   90.00
#
_symmetry.space_group_name_H-M   'P 1'
#
loop_
_entity.id
_entity.type
_entity.pdbx_description
1 polymer ?
#
loop_
_entity_poly.entity_id
_entity_poly.type
_entity_poly.pdbx_seq_one_letter_code
_entity_poly.pdbx_strand_id
1 'polypeptide(L)'
;MFLFIDNYDSFSWNLVQAFYSLGRKPVVYANDDPRILDLAASPELEAVCISPGPSHPRNAGLCLEFLKRLPAAVPVLGVCLGHQLLGYFAGAEVSRAPYVMHGKSSDIIHDGTGLFTGLPNPMTVGRYHSLVVQSKEDEPNPRFTVTSRGPEGEVMALRYNDRPWVGIQFHPESILTPDGLQLLGNFPDNVVPAGQKEKRINRILDTLAAGQDLTADMAAAGFADIMDGRMTPAQAGCFLMGLRMKGETPLEMAHAVGIALGRANRVEGLEGDCIDVVGTGGDGRSSFNCSTATSLTLAGMGYKVVKHGNRAVSSSCGSADALEGLGFPLDVAPEDVQHLLDERNFAFLFAPNFHPAFRNVGPIRRELGIRTLFNLLGPLINPARPTHILLGVARPELVELLAETLSQSHIRRAAVVYGAGGYDEVTPLGPTKMMIVHNGKLTPMTLDPADYGIQPCDPGELAVHSKAEAVAVLKDILAGRGPRAMMDMVILNVGVAMFLLEDHMDLAVCMAKAREAVCAGVGRRTLHVA
;
A
#
# COMPACT_ATOMS: atom_id res chain seq x y z
N MET A 1 -3.64 16.24 -12.92
CA MET A 1 -4.46 15.44 -13.89
C MET A 1 -3.53 14.72 -14.86
N PHE A 2 -3.74 13.41 -15.05
CA PHE A 2 -3.06 12.61 -16.07
C PHE A 2 -3.99 12.39 -17.27
N LEU A 3 -3.62 12.85 -18.47
CA LEU A 3 -4.41 12.68 -19.69
C LEU A 3 -3.93 11.47 -20.49
N PHE A 4 -4.86 10.65 -20.96
CA PHE A 4 -4.60 9.56 -21.91
C PHE A 4 -5.36 9.84 -23.21
N ILE A 5 -4.63 9.96 -24.32
CA ILE A 5 -5.19 10.21 -25.64
C ILE A 5 -5.28 8.89 -26.40
N ASP A 6 -6.50 8.40 -26.61
CA ASP A 6 -6.80 7.15 -27.30
C ASP A 6 -6.82 7.34 -28.83
N ASN A 7 -5.96 6.63 -29.55
CA ASN A 7 -5.94 6.59 -31.01
C ASN A 7 -6.71 5.38 -31.56
N TYR A 8 -7.68 4.85 -30.80
CA TYR A 8 -8.55 3.75 -31.18
C TYR A 8 -7.81 2.41 -31.36
N ASP A 9 -6.89 2.10 -30.44
CA ASP A 9 -6.17 0.83 -30.43
C ASP A 9 -6.81 -0.20 -29.50
N SER A 10 -6.70 -1.49 -29.86
CA SER A 10 -7.16 -2.60 -29.04
C SER A 10 -6.46 -2.69 -27.68
N PHE A 11 -5.25 -2.14 -27.54
CA PHE A 11 -4.46 -2.19 -26.32
C PHE A 11 -4.57 -0.95 -25.43
N SER A 12 -5.27 0.11 -25.86
CA SER A 12 -5.40 1.36 -25.10
C SER A 12 -5.88 1.15 -23.67
N TRP A 13 -6.90 0.31 -23.48
CA TRP A 13 -7.45 0.06 -22.14
C TRP A 13 -6.56 -0.83 -21.26
N ASN A 14 -5.70 -1.68 -21.84
CA ASN A 14 -4.72 -2.44 -21.09
C ASN A 14 -3.65 -1.49 -20.51
N LEU A 15 -3.21 -0.49 -21.28
CA LEU A 15 -2.32 0.57 -20.77
C LEU A 15 -2.98 1.39 -19.66
N VAL A 16 -4.24 1.77 -19.84
CA VAL A 16 -5.01 2.48 -18.81
C VAL A 16 -5.04 1.66 -17.52
N GLN A 17 -5.38 0.37 -17.60
CA GLN A 17 -5.40 -0.53 -16.44
C GLN A 17 -4.02 -0.70 -15.79
N ALA A 18 -2.95 -0.79 -16.58
CA ALA A 18 -1.58 -0.85 -16.05
C ALA A 18 -1.26 0.41 -15.23
N PHE A 19 -1.67 1.60 -15.69
CA PHE A 19 -1.52 2.83 -14.91
C PHE A 19 -2.36 2.83 -13.63
N TYR A 20 -3.58 2.29 -13.64
CA TYR A 20 -4.39 2.11 -12.43
C TYR A 20 -3.67 1.24 -11.40
N SER A 21 -3.06 0.14 -11.82
CA SER A 21 -2.26 -0.74 -10.94
C SER A 21 -1.05 -0.03 -10.34
N LEU A 22 -0.51 0.99 -11.02
CA LEU A 22 0.57 1.86 -10.54
C LEU A 22 0.06 3.05 -9.70
N GLY A 23 -1.24 3.09 -9.38
CA GLY A 23 -1.85 4.16 -8.58
C GLY A 23 -2.09 5.46 -9.36
N ARG A 24 -1.97 5.44 -10.69
CA ARG A 24 -2.24 6.59 -11.57
C ARG A 24 -3.62 6.44 -12.19
N LYS A 25 -4.43 7.49 -12.19
CA LYS A 25 -5.81 7.48 -12.71
C LYS A 25 -5.94 8.37 -13.95
N PRO A 26 -5.57 7.88 -15.14
CA PRO A 26 -5.66 8.69 -16.35
C PRO A 26 -7.11 9.00 -16.74
N VAL A 27 -7.36 10.22 -17.20
CA VAL A 27 -8.60 10.63 -17.85
C VAL A 27 -8.45 10.38 -19.34
N VAL A 28 -9.35 9.58 -19.93
CA VAL A 28 -9.24 9.13 -21.31
C VAL A 28 -10.10 9.99 -22.23
N TYR A 29 -9.50 10.50 -23.31
CA TYR A 29 -10.21 11.15 -24.42
C TYR A 29 -9.69 10.61 -25.75
N ALA A 30 -10.57 10.54 -26.75
CA ALA A 30 -10.17 10.13 -28.10
C ALA A 30 -9.31 11.20 -28.78
N ASN A 31 -8.48 10.78 -29.74
CA ASN A 31 -7.56 11.67 -30.46
C ASN A 31 -8.25 12.72 -31.34
N ASP A 32 -9.55 12.59 -31.61
CA ASP A 32 -10.38 13.51 -32.38
C ASP A 32 -11.34 14.32 -31.51
N ASP A 33 -11.30 14.13 -30.19
CA ASP A 33 -12.08 14.93 -29.25
C ASP A 33 -11.49 16.34 -29.11
N PRO A 34 -12.23 17.41 -29.46
CA PRO A 34 -11.69 18.77 -29.43
C PRO A 34 -11.26 19.22 -28.02
N ARG A 35 -11.82 18.62 -26.97
CA ARG A 35 -11.48 18.94 -25.57
C ARG A 35 -10.01 18.72 -25.25
N ILE A 36 -9.33 17.81 -25.95
CA ILE A 36 -7.90 17.56 -25.70
C ILE A 36 -7.07 18.83 -25.95
N LEU A 37 -7.47 19.69 -26.90
CA LEU A 37 -6.76 20.92 -27.19
C LEU A 37 -6.89 21.97 -26.09
N ASP A 38 -8.03 22.02 -25.42
CA ASP A 38 -8.25 22.88 -24.25
C ASP A 38 -7.44 22.35 -23.05
N LEU A 39 -7.43 21.02 -22.87
CA LEU A 39 -6.64 20.38 -21.82
C LEU A 39 -5.13 20.56 -22.00
N ALA A 40 -4.63 20.69 -23.24
CA ALA A 40 -3.22 20.97 -23.51
C ALA A 40 -2.72 22.24 -22.80
N ALA A 41 -3.59 23.23 -22.63
CA ALA A 41 -3.30 24.50 -21.96
C ALA A 41 -3.72 24.51 -20.48
N SER A 42 -4.27 23.42 -19.96
CA SER A 42 -4.73 23.37 -18.58
C SER A 42 -3.54 23.39 -17.60
N PRO A 43 -3.56 24.27 -16.58
CA PRO A 43 -2.55 24.27 -15.54
C PRO A 43 -2.60 23.01 -14.65
N GLU A 44 -3.69 22.25 -14.71
CA GLU A 44 -3.88 21.00 -13.96
C GLU A 44 -3.30 19.78 -14.68
N LEU A 45 -2.87 19.92 -15.94
CA LEU A 45 -2.30 18.83 -16.72
C LEU A 45 -0.87 18.52 -16.25
N GLU A 46 -0.68 17.34 -15.67
CA GLU A 46 0.57 16.93 -15.02
C GLU A 46 1.34 15.90 -15.82
N ALA A 47 0.68 15.13 -16.68
CA ALA A 47 1.29 14.15 -17.57
C ALA A 47 0.34 13.80 -18.73
N VAL A 48 0.91 13.29 -19.82
CA VAL A 48 0.17 12.80 -20.99
C VAL A 48 0.69 11.45 -21.42
N CYS A 49 -0.20 10.52 -21.76
CA CYS A 49 0.12 9.30 -22.50
C CYS A 49 -0.62 9.32 -23.84
N ILE A 50 0.11 9.19 -24.94
CA ILE A 50 -0.45 9.03 -26.28
C ILE A 50 -0.36 7.54 -26.61
N SER A 51 -1.52 6.92 -26.74
CA SER A 51 -1.69 5.48 -26.96
C SER A 51 -1.11 4.97 -28.28
N PRO A 52 -0.98 3.64 -28.42
CA PRO A 52 -0.90 2.97 -29.72
C PRO A 52 -2.08 3.32 -30.62
N GLY A 53 -2.02 2.93 -31.88
CA GLY A 53 -3.12 3.14 -32.81
C GLY A 53 -2.80 2.66 -34.23
N PRO A 54 -3.82 2.51 -35.07
CA PRO A 54 -3.64 2.20 -36.47
C PRO A 54 -3.10 3.42 -37.24
N SER A 55 -2.69 3.17 -38.50
CA SER A 55 -2.32 4.20 -39.48
C SER A 55 -0.95 4.87 -39.23
N HIS A 56 -0.68 5.90 -40.02
CA HIS A 56 0.53 6.71 -39.97
C HIS A 56 0.35 7.90 -39.01
N PRO A 57 1.40 8.38 -38.31
CA PRO A 57 1.36 9.57 -37.44
C PRO A 57 0.71 10.84 -37.99
N ARG A 58 0.62 10.97 -39.32
CA ARG A 58 -0.02 12.11 -40.01
C ARG A 58 -1.54 12.10 -39.86
N ASN A 59 -2.11 10.93 -39.53
CA ASN A 59 -3.54 10.69 -39.44
C ASN A 59 -4.00 10.48 -37.99
N ALA A 60 -3.16 10.80 -36.99
CA ALA A 60 -3.44 10.61 -35.58
C ALA A 60 -4.31 11.74 -34.97
N GLY A 61 -5.37 12.13 -35.69
CA GLY A 61 -6.33 13.14 -35.27
C GLY A 61 -5.68 14.47 -34.86
N LEU A 62 -6.08 14.97 -33.70
CA LEU A 62 -5.64 16.25 -33.12
C LEU A 62 -4.31 16.12 -32.36
N CYS A 63 -3.68 14.95 -32.28
CA CYS A 63 -2.46 14.74 -31.48
C CYS A 63 -1.29 15.66 -31.89
N LEU A 64 -1.08 15.89 -33.20
CA LEU A 64 -0.02 16.79 -33.64
C LEU A 64 -0.28 18.25 -33.25
N GLU A 65 -1.55 18.67 -33.26
CA GLU A 65 -1.94 20.01 -32.83
C GLU A 65 -1.87 20.14 -31.31
N PHE A 66 -2.28 19.11 -30.58
CA PHE A 66 -2.12 18.99 -29.13
C PHE A 66 -0.67 19.18 -28.71
N LEU A 67 0.28 18.47 -29.33
CA LEU A 67 1.71 18.60 -29.00
C LEU A 67 2.29 19.99 -29.28
N LYS A 68 1.76 20.73 -30.26
CA LYS A 68 2.19 22.12 -30.49
C LYS A 68 1.78 23.06 -29.37
N ARG A 69 0.61 22.80 -28.76
CA ARG A 69 0.03 23.62 -27.68
C ARG A 69 0.56 23.25 -26.31
N LEU A 70 1.02 22.01 -26.14
CA LEU A 70 1.44 21.47 -24.87
C LEU A 70 2.69 22.21 -24.33
N PRO A 71 2.65 22.75 -23.09
CA PRO A 71 3.82 23.34 -22.46
C PRO A 71 4.98 22.34 -22.38
N ALA A 72 6.19 22.79 -22.70
CA ALA A 72 7.40 21.95 -22.70
C ALA A 72 7.72 21.32 -21.32
N ALA A 73 7.12 21.82 -20.25
CA ALA A 73 7.27 21.28 -18.90
C ALA A 73 6.46 19.99 -18.67
N VAL A 74 5.40 19.74 -19.44
CA VAL A 74 4.50 18.59 -19.22
C VAL A 74 5.13 17.33 -19.80
N PRO A 75 5.30 16.26 -19.01
CA PRO A 75 5.85 14.99 -19.47
C PRO A 75 4.87 14.25 -20.39
N VAL A 76 5.42 13.64 -21.44
CA VAL A 76 4.66 12.89 -22.45
C VAL A 76 5.28 11.50 -22.63
N LEU A 77 4.46 10.46 -22.57
CA LEU A 77 4.79 9.11 -23.00
C LEU A 77 4.05 8.81 -24.31
N GLY A 78 4.78 8.45 -25.36
CA GLY A 78 4.21 7.90 -26.59
C GLY A 78 4.43 6.39 -26.68
N VAL A 79 3.39 5.60 -26.92
CA VAL A 79 3.50 4.14 -27.08
C VAL A 79 3.13 3.76 -28.52
N CYS A 80 3.96 2.96 -29.19
CA CYS A 80 3.78 2.52 -30.58
C CYS A 80 3.48 3.68 -31.55
N LEU A 81 2.22 3.91 -31.95
CA LEU A 81 1.85 5.08 -32.75
C LEU A 81 2.19 6.40 -32.04
N GLY A 82 1.99 6.49 -30.72
CA GLY A 82 2.41 7.64 -29.94
C GLY A 82 3.92 7.89 -30.03
N HIS A 83 4.74 6.85 -30.00
CA HIS A 83 6.20 6.96 -30.21
C HIS A 83 6.53 7.45 -31.62
N GLN A 84 5.88 6.88 -32.64
CA GLN A 84 6.06 7.30 -34.03
C GLN A 84 5.63 8.76 -34.24
N LEU A 85 4.60 9.20 -33.52
CA LEU A 85 4.10 10.57 -33.54
C LEU A 85 5.11 11.54 -32.94
N LEU A 86 5.75 11.17 -31.83
CA LEU A 86 6.86 11.93 -31.27
C LEU A 86 8.05 12.00 -32.25
N GLY A 87 8.47 10.87 -32.83
CA GLY A 87 9.53 10.89 -33.86
C GLY A 87 9.18 11.80 -35.05
N TYR A 88 7.96 11.68 -35.57
CA TYR A 88 7.45 12.50 -36.67
C TYR A 88 7.38 14.00 -36.31
N PHE A 89 6.93 14.33 -35.10
CA PHE A 89 6.88 15.72 -34.59
C PHE A 89 8.27 16.34 -34.43
N ALA A 90 9.29 15.52 -34.16
CA ALA A 90 10.69 15.91 -34.17
C ALA A 90 11.29 16.03 -35.59
N GLY A 91 10.51 15.76 -36.64
CA GLY A 91 10.94 15.83 -38.03
C GLY A 91 11.67 14.59 -38.53
N ALA A 92 11.66 13.48 -37.77
CA ALA A 92 12.18 12.22 -38.28
C ALA A 92 11.22 11.59 -39.30
N GLU A 93 11.78 10.86 -40.25
CA GLU A 93 10.98 10.04 -41.17
C GLU A 93 10.38 8.84 -40.40
N VAL A 94 9.11 8.55 -40.68
CA VAL A 94 8.45 7.32 -40.24
C VAL A 94 8.13 6.51 -41.47
N SER A 95 8.73 5.33 -41.59
CA SER A 95 8.61 4.49 -42.78
C SER A 95 8.45 3.02 -42.41
N ARG A 96 8.16 2.19 -43.41
CA ARG A 96 7.86 0.78 -43.20
C ARG A 96 9.06 0.08 -42.59
N ALA A 97 8.81 -0.68 -41.53
CA ALA A 97 9.83 -1.49 -40.88
C ALA A 97 10.42 -2.51 -41.88
N PRO A 98 11.73 -2.81 -41.82
CA PRO A 98 12.34 -3.87 -42.63
C PRO A 98 11.63 -5.22 -42.43
N TYR A 99 11.20 -5.47 -41.19
CA TYR A 99 10.41 -6.64 -40.81
C TYR A 99 9.13 -6.20 -40.11
N VAL A 100 8.01 -6.76 -40.58
CA VAL A 100 6.70 -6.52 -39.95
C VAL A 100 6.57 -7.38 -38.70
N MET A 101 6.25 -6.75 -37.57
CA MET A 101 6.24 -7.36 -36.26
C MET A 101 4.85 -7.22 -35.64
N HIS A 102 4.04 -8.28 -35.71
CA HIS A 102 2.72 -8.34 -35.06
C HIS A 102 2.66 -9.53 -34.12
N GLY A 103 2.59 -9.27 -32.81
CA GLY A 103 2.52 -10.31 -31.79
C GLY A 103 3.81 -11.09 -31.61
N LYS A 104 4.96 -10.44 -31.74
CA LYS A 104 6.28 -11.07 -31.60
C LYS A 104 7.07 -10.44 -30.46
N SER A 105 7.85 -11.23 -29.75
CA SER A 105 8.83 -10.72 -28.80
C SER A 105 10.21 -10.54 -29.45
N SER A 106 10.98 -9.59 -28.95
CA SER A 106 12.41 -9.48 -29.24
C SER A 106 13.14 -8.82 -28.08
N ASP A 107 14.43 -9.07 -27.98
CA ASP A 107 15.29 -8.37 -27.03
C ASP A 107 15.72 -7.02 -27.58
N ILE A 108 15.67 -5.99 -26.76
CA ILE A 108 16.16 -4.63 -27.05
C ILE A 108 17.34 -4.29 -26.15
N ILE A 109 18.23 -3.45 -26.66
CA ILE A 109 19.31 -2.84 -25.88
C ILE A 109 18.93 -1.39 -25.58
N HIS A 110 19.12 -0.96 -24.33
CA HIS A 110 18.78 0.40 -23.89
C HIS A 110 19.91 1.07 -23.11
N ASP A 111 19.81 2.38 -22.88
CA ASP A 111 20.83 3.16 -22.16
C ASP A 111 20.75 3.06 -20.62
N GLY A 112 19.68 2.45 -20.08
CA GLY A 112 19.48 2.24 -18.64
C GLY A 112 19.03 3.49 -17.88
N THR A 113 18.64 4.55 -18.60
CA THR A 113 18.23 5.83 -18.03
C THR A 113 16.75 6.11 -18.26
N GLY A 114 16.18 7.03 -17.48
CA GLY A 114 14.79 7.48 -17.64
C GLY A 114 13.80 6.33 -17.47
N LEU A 115 13.01 6.04 -18.51
CA LEU A 115 12.08 4.90 -18.54
C LEU A 115 12.74 3.55 -18.28
N PHE A 116 14.03 3.40 -18.60
CA PHE A 116 14.77 2.14 -18.48
C PHE A 116 15.50 1.97 -17.14
N THR A 117 15.27 2.88 -16.19
CA THR A 117 15.95 2.84 -14.88
C THR A 117 15.55 1.57 -14.13
N GLY A 118 16.53 0.76 -13.75
CA GLY A 118 16.32 -0.47 -12.98
C GLY A 118 15.74 -1.66 -13.76
N LEU A 119 15.73 -1.59 -15.09
CA LEU A 119 15.28 -2.67 -15.97
C LEU A 119 16.44 -3.54 -16.46
N PRO A 120 16.19 -4.83 -16.80
CA PRO A 120 17.21 -5.71 -17.37
C PRO A 120 17.68 -5.22 -18.74
N ASN A 121 18.97 -5.41 -19.05
CA ASN A 121 19.55 -5.05 -20.35
C ASN A 121 20.42 -6.22 -20.86
N PRO A 122 20.01 -6.94 -21.91
CA PRO A 122 18.83 -6.71 -22.76
C PRO A 122 17.48 -6.86 -22.05
N MET A 123 16.45 -6.19 -22.59
CA MET A 123 15.05 -6.29 -22.13
C MET A 123 14.19 -6.97 -23.19
N THR A 124 13.37 -7.95 -22.80
CA THR A 124 12.41 -8.59 -23.71
C THR A 124 11.13 -7.76 -23.86
N VAL A 125 10.72 -7.46 -25.10
CA VAL A 125 9.53 -6.62 -25.38
C VAL A 125 8.62 -7.19 -26.47
N GLY A 126 7.32 -6.97 -26.32
CA GLY A 126 6.27 -7.30 -27.30
C GLY A 126 6.06 -6.23 -28.38
N ARG A 127 6.12 -6.63 -29.64
CA ARG A 127 6.07 -5.74 -30.83
C ARG A 127 4.83 -5.98 -31.68
N TYR A 128 4.14 -4.89 -32.02
CA TYR A 128 2.91 -4.84 -32.85
C TYR A 128 2.94 -3.70 -33.87
N HIS A 129 4.04 -3.54 -34.59
CA HIS A 129 4.26 -2.42 -35.49
C HIS A 129 4.71 -2.86 -36.89
N SER A 130 4.35 -2.02 -37.87
CA SER A 130 4.79 -2.13 -39.27
C SER A 130 5.55 -0.89 -39.74
N LEU A 131 5.61 0.15 -38.90
CA LEU A 131 6.29 1.41 -39.13
C LEU A 131 7.30 1.62 -38.01
N VAL A 132 8.41 2.25 -38.34
CA VAL A 132 9.46 2.62 -37.38
C VAL A 132 9.92 4.06 -37.62
N VAL A 133 10.37 4.71 -36.55
CA VAL A 133 11.06 6.00 -36.63
C VAL A 133 12.48 5.76 -37.17
N GLN A 134 12.85 6.49 -38.21
CA GLN A 134 14.18 6.42 -38.79
C GLN A 134 15.14 7.37 -38.06
N SER A 135 16.24 6.82 -37.54
CA SER A 135 17.36 7.60 -37.02
C SER A 135 18.64 6.77 -37.07
N LYS A 136 19.56 7.18 -37.94
CA LYS A 136 20.88 6.58 -38.06
C LYS A 136 21.82 7.12 -37.00
N GLU A 137 22.85 6.37 -36.65
CA GLU A 137 23.82 6.77 -35.62
C GLU A 137 24.76 7.89 -36.08
N ASP A 138 25.08 7.92 -37.37
CA ASP A 138 25.92 8.94 -38.02
C ASP A 138 25.15 10.24 -38.34
N GLU A 139 23.82 10.19 -38.37
CA GLU A 139 22.92 11.33 -38.61
C GLU A 139 21.89 11.44 -37.48
N PRO A 140 22.29 11.80 -36.24
CA PRO A 140 21.38 11.90 -35.11
C PRO A 140 20.38 13.06 -35.28
N ASN A 141 19.14 12.85 -34.83
CA ASN A 141 18.13 13.90 -34.85
C ASN A 141 18.45 14.97 -33.78
N PRO A 142 18.43 16.28 -34.10
CA PRO A 142 18.79 17.31 -33.13
C PRO A 142 17.79 17.46 -31.97
N ARG A 143 16.55 16.97 -32.13
CA ARG A 143 15.47 17.14 -31.14
C ARG A 143 15.35 15.98 -30.15
N PHE A 144 15.84 14.79 -30.47
CA PHE A 144 15.78 13.64 -29.56
C PHE A 144 17.04 12.79 -29.60
N THR A 145 17.26 12.08 -28.51
CA THR A 145 18.25 11.01 -28.37
C THR A 145 17.55 9.67 -28.47
N VAL A 146 18.09 8.74 -29.28
CA VAL A 146 17.65 7.34 -29.29
C VAL A 146 18.14 6.67 -28.01
N THR A 147 17.22 6.13 -27.20
CA THR A 147 17.54 5.51 -25.90
C THR A 147 17.45 3.99 -25.91
N SER A 148 16.89 3.42 -26.98
CA SER A 148 16.89 1.97 -27.20
C SER A 148 16.84 1.61 -28.68
N ARG A 149 17.51 0.52 -29.06
CA ARG A 149 17.44 -0.11 -30.38
C ARG A 149 17.09 -1.59 -30.29
N GLY A 150 16.42 -2.08 -31.34
CA GLY A 150 16.11 -3.49 -31.52
C GLY A 150 17.23 -4.26 -32.25
N PRO A 151 17.04 -5.57 -32.45
CA PRO A 151 18.06 -6.46 -33.03
C PRO A 151 18.51 -6.04 -34.43
N GLU A 152 17.62 -5.41 -35.20
CA GLU A 152 17.89 -4.95 -36.56
C GLU A 152 18.28 -3.46 -36.62
N GLY A 153 18.58 -2.85 -35.46
CA GLY A 153 19.03 -1.47 -35.34
C GLY A 153 17.90 -0.42 -35.37
N GLU A 154 16.65 -0.86 -35.47
CA GLU A 154 15.47 0.01 -35.45
C GLU A 154 15.33 0.74 -34.11
N VAL A 155 14.82 1.97 -34.17
CA VAL A 155 14.58 2.78 -32.97
C VAL A 155 13.45 2.16 -32.17
N MET A 156 13.77 1.72 -30.94
CA MET A 156 12.80 1.12 -30.03
C MET A 156 12.40 2.06 -28.90
N ALA A 157 13.22 3.07 -28.61
CA ALA A 157 12.84 4.19 -27.76
C ALA A 157 13.59 5.48 -28.09
N LEU A 158 12.96 6.61 -27.78
CA LEU A 158 13.54 7.95 -27.92
C LEU A 158 13.20 8.83 -26.70
N ARG A 159 14.04 9.84 -26.46
CA ARG A 159 13.84 10.90 -25.46
C ARG A 159 14.14 12.25 -26.08
N TYR A 160 13.24 13.22 -25.90
CA TYR A 160 13.48 14.60 -26.34
C TYR A 160 14.61 15.26 -25.54
N ASN A 161 15.38 16.10 -26.22
CA ASN A 161 16.54 16.76 -25.63
C ASN A 161 16.16 18.01 -24.81
N ASP A 162 15.01 18.65 -25.12
CA ASP A 162 14.60 19.94 -24.55
C ASP A 162 13.38 19.86 -23.61
N ARG A 163 12.76 18.68 -23.47
CA ARG A 163 11.50 18.47 -22.72
C ARG A 163 11.35 17.01 -22.27
N PRO A 164 10.54 16.72 -21.24
CA PRO A 164 10.40 15.38 -20.67
C PRO A 164 9.47 14.48 -21.50
N TRP A 165 9.72 14.40 -22.81
CA TRP A 165 8.95 13.57 -23.73
C TRP A 165 9.77 12.33 -24.09
N VAL A 166 9.12 11.19 -23.96
CA VAL A 166 9.71 9.88 -24.22
C VAL A 166 8.75 9.05 -25.05
N GLY A 167 9.28 8.21 -25.92
CA GLY A 167 8.48 7.30 -26.71
C GLY A 167 9.08 5.91 -26.74
N ILE A 168 8.23 4.88 -26.73
CA ILE A 168 8.59 3.47 -26.90
C ILE A 168 7.81 2.84 -28.07
N GLN A 169 8.50 2.11 -28.93
CA GLN A 169 7.91 1.53 -30.15
C GLN A 169 7.15 0.22 -29.89
N PHE A 170 7.39 -0.40 -28.73
CA PHE A 170 6.80 -1.66 -28.28
C PHE A 170 5.64 -1.43 -27.30
N HIS A 171 4.94 -2.51 -26.94
CA HIS A 171 3.74 -2.49 -26.10
C HIS A 171 4.08 -2.97 -24.68
N PRO A 172 4.30 -2.08 -23.69
CA PRO A 172 4.63 -2.47 -22.31
C PRO A 172 3.47 -3.17 -21.59
N GLU A 173 2.24 -2.96 -22.04
CA GLU A 173 1.03 -3.62 -21.52
C GLU A 173 0.85 -5.05 -22.03
N SER A 174 1.64 -5.47 -23.01
CA SER A 174 1.57 -6.82 -23.56
C SER A 174 2.18 -7.83 -22.58
N ILE A 175 1.57 -9.01 -22.48
CA ILE A 175 2.16 -10.16 -21.77
C ILE A 175 3.53 -10.57 -22.34
N LEU A 176 3.83 -10.17 -23.57
CA LEU A 176 5.13 -10.37 -24.22
C LEU A 176 6.21 -9.40 -23.71
N THR A 177 5.87 -8.46 -22.82
CA THR A 177 6.79 -7.52 -22.17
C THR A 177 6.74 -7.71 -20.65
N PRO A 178 7.45 -8.71 -20.08
CA PRO A 178 7.34 -9.06 -18.66
C PRO A 178 7.61 -7.87 -17.72
N ASP A 179 8.61 -7.03 -18.04
CA ASP A 179 9.01 -5.88 -17.23
C ASP A 179 8.22 -4.59 -17.57
N GLY A 180 7.16 -4.69 -18.36
CA GLY A 180 6.45 -3.53 -18.88
C GLY A 180 5.75 -2.69 -17.80
N LEU A 181 5.23 -3.32 -16.75
CA LEU A 181 4.63 -2.60 -15.62
C LEU A 181 5.68 -1.78 -14.84
N GLN A 182 6.87 -2.33 -14.62
CA GLN A 182 7.98 -1.61 -14.00
C GLN A 182 8.44 -0.44 -14.88
N LEU A 183 8.52 -0.64 -16.20
CA LEU A 183 8.84 0.42 -17.16
C LEU A 183 7.83 1.57 -17.10
N LEU A 184 6.52 1.27 -17.08
CA LEU A 184 5.48 2.27 -16.94
C LEU A 184 5.55 3.00 -15.58
N GLY A 185 5.96 2.30 -14.52
CA GLY A 185 6.19 2.87 -13.20
C GLY A 185 7.27 3.95 -13.16
N ASN A 186 8.20 3.96 -14.13
CA ASN A 186 9.21 5.00 -14.26
C ASN A 186 8.66 6.31 -14.84
N PHE A 187 7.44 6.34 -15.39
CA PHE A 187 6.80 7.55 -15.92
C PHE A 187 5.80 8.17 -14.92
N PRO A 188 5.73 9.51 -14.81
CA PRO A 188 6.60 10.52 -15.41
C PRO A 188 7.89 10.78 -14.60
N ASP A 189 7.99 10.20 -13.40
CA ASP A 189 8.97 10.59 -12.40
C ASP A 189 10.42 10.51 -12.92
N ASN A 190 10.81 9.47 -13.66
CA ASN A 190 12.18 9.33 -14.14
C ASN A 190 12.48 10.09 -15.44
N VAL A 191 11.48 10.74 -16.04
CA VAL A 191 11.66 11.51 -17.28
C VAL A 191 11.65 13.02 -17.07
N VAL A 192 11.12 13.49 -15.94
CA VAL A 192 11.14 14.92 -15.58
C VAL A 192 12.51 15.34 -15.02
N PRO A 193 12.99 16.57 -15.33
CA PRO A 193 14.21 17.11 -14.73
C PRO A 193 14.12 17.18 -13.20
N ALA A 194 15.26 17.03 -12.51
CA ALA A 194 15.32 17.05 -11.03
C ALA A 194 14.62 18.28 -10.41
N GLY A 195 14.74 19.46 -11.03
CA GLY A 195 14.08 20.69 -10.55
C GLY A 195 12.54 20.67 -10.58
N GLN A 196 11.91 19.82 -11.40
CA GLN A 196 10.45 19.61 -11.34
C GLN A 196 10.06 18.64 -10.22
N LYS A 197 10.91 17.65 -9.88
CA LYS A 197 10.72 16.81 -8.68
C LYS A 197 10.78 17.65 -7.42
N GLU A 198 11.73 18.58 -7.34
CA GLU A 198 11.85 19.55 -6.24
C GLU A 198 10.60 20.42 -6.10
N LYS A 199 10.02 20.90 -7.21
CA LYS A 199 8.73 21.63 -7.16
C LYS A 199 7.58 20.79 -6.62
N ARG A 200 7.55 19.48 -6.88
CA ARG A 200 6.50 18.57 -6.37
C ARG A 200 6.57 18.41 -4.86
N ILE A 201 7.75 18.09 -4.30
CA ILE A 201 7.90 17.96 -2.85
C ILE A 201 7.67 19.30 -2.14
N ASN A 202 8.14 20.41 -2.71
CA ASN A 202 7.89 21.74 -2.14
C ASN A 202 6.39 22.04 -2.08
N ARG A 203 5.62 21.72 -3.13
CA ARG A 203 4.16 21.87 -3.12
C ARG A 203 3.50 21.03 -2.02
N ILE A 204 3.94 19.79 -1.81
CA ILE A 204 3.43 18.92 -0.72
C ILE A 204 3.70 19.56 0.64
N LEU A 205 4.94 19.99 0.87
CA LEU A 205 5.34 20.59 2.14
C LEU A 205 4.65 21.94 2.39
N ASP A 206 4.48 22.79 1.36
CA ASP A 206 3.75 24.06 1.45
C ASP A 206 2.27 23.84 1.79
N THR A 207 1.62 22.85 1.17
CA THR A 207 0.22 22.47 1.49
C THR A 207 0.09 22.02 2.94
N LEU A 208 1.00 21.18 3.43
CA LEU A 208 1.01 20.77 4.83
C LEU A 208 1.30 21.94 5.78
N ALA A 209 2.23 22.83 5.43
CA ALA A 209 2.55 24.02 6.21
C ALA A 209 1.36 24.99 6.32
N ALA A 210 0.50 25.02 5.31
CA ALA A 210 -0.76 25.76 5.32
C ALA A 210 -1.90 25.07 6.09
N GLY A 211 -1.66 23.87 6.67
CA GLY A 211 -2.66 23.09 7.37
C GLY A 211 -3.74 22.51 6.45
N GLN A 212 -3.43 22.33 5.16
CA GLN A 212 -4.36 21.83 4.15
C GLN A 212 -4.15 20.34 3.88
N ASP A 213 -5.25 19.64 3.61
CA ASP A 213 -5.22 18.21 3.29
C ASP A 213 -4.53 17.95 1.96
N LEU A 214 -3.75 16.87 1.90
CA LEU A 214 -3.16 16.42 0.66
C LEU A 214 -4.23 15.87 -0.27
N THR A 215 -4.11 16.18 -1.55
CA THR A 215 -4.88 15.48 -2.58
C THR A 215 -4.38 14.03 -2.70
N ALA A 216 -5.17 13.17 -3.34
CA ALA A 216 -4.79 11.78 -3.62
C ALA A 216 -3.41 11.67 -4.30
N ASP A 217 -3.14 12.52 -5.30
CA ASP A 217 -1.87 12.52 -6.03
C ASP A 217 -0.69 12.98 -5.14
N MET A 218 -0.93 13.96 -4.27
CA MET A 218 0.08 14.47 -3.34
C MET A 218 0.41 13.45 -2.25
N ALA A 219 -0.62 12.83 -1.67
CA ALA A 219 -0.45 11.75 -0.70
C ALA A 219 0.30 10.56 -1.35
N ALA A 220 -0.13 10.15 -2.56
CA ALA A 220 0.50 9.04 -3.26
C ALA A 220 1.99 9.31 -3.56
N ALA A 221 2.31 10.50 -4.08
CA ALA A 221 3.69 10.89 -4.34
C ALA A 221 4.52 11.00 -3.06
N GLY A 222 4.00 11.67 -2.03
CA GLY A 222 4.71 11.89 -0.77
C GLY A 222 5.02 10.57 -0.04
N PHE A 223 4.04 9.68 0.09
CA PHE A 223 4.28 8.38 0.73
C PHE A 223 5.18 7.46 -0.09
N ALA A 224 5.12 7.51 -1.42
CA ALA A 224 6.06 6.80 -2.27
C ALA A 224 7.49 7.33 -2.08
N ASP A 225 7.67 8.66 -2.13
CA ASP A 225 8.99 9.30 -2.01
C ASP A 225 9.64 9.01 -0.64
N ILE A 226 8.89 9.07 0.48
CA ILE A 226 9.45 8.76 1.81
C ILE A 226 9.79 7.27 1.96
N MET A 227 8.94 6.35 1.46
CA MET A 227 9.17 4.91 1.59
C MET A 227 10.26 4.40 0.63
N ASP A 228 10.46 5.05 -0.51
CA ASP A 228 11.53 4.75 -1.47
C ASP A 228 12.88 5.39 -1.09
N GLY A 229 12.92 6.20 -0.03
CA GLY A 229 14.14 6.90 0.39
C GLY A 229 14.54 8.05 -0.54
N ARG A 230 13.57 8.64 -1.24
CA ARG A 230 13.77 9.77 -2.16
C ARG A 230 13.71 11.14 -1.47
N MET A 231 13.14 11.22 -0.27
CA MET A 231 13.16 12.44 0.55
C MET A 231 14.46 12.59 1.33
N THR A 232 14.97 13.82 1.43
CA THR A 232 16.04 14.12 2.40
C THR A 232 15.51 14.01 3.84
N PRO A 233 16.38 13.84 4.86
CA PRO A 233 15.93 13.80 6.26
C PRO A 233 15.11 15.02 6.68
N ALA A 234 15.49 16.22 6.21
CA ALA A 234 14.74 17.45 6.45
C ALA A 234 13.35 17.41 5.81
N GLN A 235 13.24 17.01 4.54
CA GLN A 235 11.95 16.89 3.85
C GLN A 235 11.04 15.86 4.51
N ALA A 236 11.57 14.69 4.87
CA ALA A 236 10.81 13.64 5.54
C ALA A 236 10.35 14.09 6.94
N GLY A 237 11.22 14.77 7.70
CA GLY A 237 10.87 15.37 8.99
C GLY A 237 9.73 16.39 8.86
N CYS A 238 9.83 17.32 7.90
CA CYS A 238 8.79 18.29 7.60
C CYS A 238 7.47 17.63 7.16
N PHE A 239 7.55 16.61 6.30
CA PHE A 239 6.37 15.88 5.82
C PHE A 239 5.62 15.20 6.96
N LEU A 240 6.34 14.47 7.82
CA LEU A 240 5.75 13.77 8.96
C LEU A 240 5.20 14.72 10.03
N MET A 241 5.93 15.82 10.30
CA MET A 241 5.46 16.81 11.26
C MET A 241 4.27 17.59 10.73
N GLY A 242 4.28 17.96 9.45
CA GLY A 242 3.17 18.64 8.78
C GLY A 242 1.87 17.84 8.84
N LEU A 243 1.92 16.54 8.50
CA LEU A 243 0.78 15.63 8.65
C LEU A 243 0.28 15.56 10.09
N ARG A 244 1.18 15.41 11.07
CA ARG A 244 0.84 15.36 12.49
C ARG A 244 0.20 16.66 13.00
N MET A 245 0.74 17.82 12.61
CA MET A 245 0.23 19.13 13.07
C MET A 245 -1.14 19.43 12.48
N LYS A 246 -1.33 19.09 11.20
CA LYS A 246 -2.62 19.20 10.51
C LYS A 246 -3.66 18.23 11.08
N GLY A 247 -3.22 17.03 11.45
CA GLY A 247 -4.08 15.88 11.67
C GLY A 247 -4.22 15.08 10.38
N GLU A 248 -3.94 13.78 10.44
CA GLU A 248 -4.04 12.89 9.28
C GLU A 248 -5.50 12.68 8.87
N THR A 249 -5.78 12.67 7.56
CA THR A 249 -7.11 12.33 7.04
C THR A 249 -7.24 10.85 6.68
N PRO A 250 -8.47 10.31 6.60
CA PRO A 250 -8.70 8.95 6.11
C PRO A 250 -8.13 8.71 4.71
N LEU A 251 -8.21 9.70 3.82
CA LEU A 251 -7.65 9.61 2.46
C LEU A 251 -6.12 9.48 2.50
N GLU A 252 -5.45 10.33 3.26
CA GLU A 252 -3.99 10.28 3.43
C GLU A 252 -3.56 8.94 4.03
N MET A 253 -4.26 8.48 5.07
CA MET A 253 -4.03 7.18 5.69
C MET A 253 -4.23 6.02 4.70
N ALA A 254 -5.30 6.02 3.92
CA ALA A 254 -5.57 4.98 2.92
C ALA A 254 -4.47 4.93 1.85
N HIS A 255 -3.98 6.09 1.39
CA HIS A 255 -2.85 6.15 0.47
C HIS A 255 -1.54 5.64 1.10
N ALA A 256 -1.26 6.01 2.35
CA ALA A 256 -0.09 5.48 3.08
C ALA A 256 -0.15 3.96 3.21
N VAL A 257 -1.32 3.40 3.54
CA VAL A 257 -1.56 1.96 3.66
C VAL A 257 -1.33 1.26 2.32
N GLY A 258 -1.95 1.75 1.24
CA GLY A 258 -1.81 1.16 -0.08
C GLY A 258 -0.36 1.13 -0.57
N ILE A 259 0.38 2.23 -0.33
CA ILE A 259 1.79 2.36 -0.72
C ILE A 259 2.71 1.46 0.10
N ALA A 260 2.44 1.33 1.40
CA ALA A 260 3.18 0.42 2.28
C ALA A 260 2.94 -1.04 1.87
N LEU A 261 1.67 -1.45 1.67
CA LEU A 261 1.33 -2.81 1.24
C LEU A 261 1.87 -3.14 -0.16
N GLY A 262 1.96 -2.15 -1.05
CA GLY A 262 2.57 -2.32 -2.38
C GLY A 262 4.09 -2.52 -2.36
N ARG A 263 4.74 -2.23 -1.22
CA ARG A 263 6.19 -2.43 -0.98
C ARG A 263 6.48 -3.55 0.02
N ALA A 264 5.43 -4.22 0.50
CA ALA A 264 5.56 -5.30 1.44
C ALA A 264 5.87 -6.62 0.71
N ASN A 265 6.59 -7.52 1.36
CA ASN A 265 6.66 -8.91 0.94
C ASN A 265 5.27 -9.52 1.16
N ARG A 266 4.49 -9.68 0.10
CA ARG A 266 3.06 -10.04 0.23
C ARG A 266 2.91 -11.52 0.56
N VAL A 267 1.91 -11.85 1.37
CA VAL A 267 1.41 -13.22 1.51
C VAL A 267 0.25 -13.37 0.53
N GLU A 268 0.35 -14.33 -0.38
CA GLU A 268 -0.64 -14.57 -1.42
C GLU A 268 -1.33 -15.93 -1.21
N GLY A 269 -2.52 -16.09 -1.79
CA GLY A 269 -3.23 -17.38 -1.81
C GLY A 269 -3.97 -17.77 -0.53
N LEU A 270 -4.15 -16.87 0.44
CA LEU A 270 -4.96 -17.16 1.63
C LEU A 270 -6.44 -17.27 1.27
N GLU A 271 -7.03 -18.45 1.55
CA GLU A 271 -8.45 -18.72 1.34
C GLU A 271 -9.25 -18.68 2.66
N GLY A 272 -10.46 -18.12 2.57
CA GLY A 272 -11.44 -18.05 3.65
C GLY A 272 -11.24 -16.86 4.59
N ASP A 273 -12.08 -16.82 5.62
CA ASP A 273 -12.02 -15.74 6.61
C ASP A 273 -10.81 -15.92 7.54
N CYS A 274 -10.05 -14.84 7.68
CA CYS A 274 -8.97 -14.71 8.65
C CYS A 274 -9.01 -13.34 9.32
N ILE A 275 -8.54 -13.30 10.57
CA ILE A 275 -8.57 -12.10 11.42
C ILE A 275 -7.17 -11.68 11.87
N ASP A 276 -6.97 -10.38 12.00
CA ASP A 276 -5.88 -9.81 12.80
C ASP A 276 -6.44 -9.11 14.05
N VAL A 277 -5.78 -9.31 15.18
CA VAL A 277 -6.12 -8.65 16.45
C VAL A 277 -4.90 -7.85 16.88
N VAL A 278 -5.00 -6.53 16.78
CA VAL A 278 -3.85 -5.62 16.84
C VAL A 278 -4.26 -4.28 17.44
N GLY A 279 -3.32 -3.58 18.03
CA GLY A 279 -3.50 -2.23 18.54
C GLY A 279 -2.43 -1.29 18.00
N THR A 280 -2.71 0.02 18.01
CA THR A 280 -1.69 1.03 17.67
C THR A 280 -0.50 1.03 18.64
N GLY A 281 -0.69 0.47 19.85
CA GLY A 281 0.25 0.53 20.96
C GLY A 281 0.47 1.95 21.47
N GLY A 282 1.30 2.07 22.50
CA GLY A 282 1.62 3.37 23.09
C GLY A 282 0.46 3.99 23.87
N ASP A 283 -0.43 3.19 24.43
CA ASP A 283 -1.37 3.64 25.45
C ASP A 283 -0.67 4.06 26.76
N GLY A 284 0.58 3.64 26.96
CA GLY A 284 1.37 3.92 28.15
C GLY A 284 0.92 3.12 29.37
N ARG A 285 0.14 2.04 29.19
CA ARG A 285 -0.47 1.29 30.29
C ARG A 285 0.34 0.08 30.75
N SER A 286 1.27 -0.41 29.94
CA SER A 286 2.07 -1.61 30.24
C SER A 286 1.21 -2.82 30.61
N SER A 287 0.06 -2.96 29.93
CA SER A 287 -0.81 -4.12 30.05
C SER A 287 -0.08 -5.40 29.62
N PHE A 288 -0.56 -6.54 30.13
CA PHE A 288 -0.18 -7.84 29.58
C PHE A 288 -0.54 -7.93 28.09
N ASN A 289 0.05 -8.88 27.36
CA ASN A 289 -0.14 -9.02 25.91
C ASN A 289 -1.53 -9.57 25.53
N CYS A 290 -2.61 -8.83 25.83
CA CYS A 290 -4.00 -9.21 25.63
C CYS A 290 -4.29 -9.58 24.18
N SER A 291 -3.91 -8.74 23.20
CA SER A 291 -4.13 -9.05 21.78
C SER A 291 -3.44 -10.36 21.33
N THR A 292 -2.34 -10.76 21.96
CA THR A 292 -1.66 -12.04 21.71
C THR A 292 -2.43 -13.20 22.34
N ALA A 293 -2.88 -13.05 23.59
CA ALA A 293 -3.74 -14.04 24.25
C ALA A 293 -5.06 -14.28 23.48
N THR A 294 -5.69 -13.20 23.01
CA THR A 294 -6.90 -13.24 22.19
C THR A 294 -6.65 -13.99 20.88
N SER A 295 -5.56 -13.66 20.18
CA SER A 295 -5.18 -14.31 18.92
C SER A 295 -4.99 -15.82 19.08
N LEU A 296 -4.23 -16.25 20.09
CA LEU A 296 -3.96 -17.66 20.34
C LEU A 296 -5.20 -18.41 20.84
N THR A 297 -6.08 -17.75 21.60
CA THR A 297 -7.38 -18.33 22.00
C THR A 297 -8.27 -18.57 20.79
N LEU A 298 -8.42 -17.59 19.90
CA LEU A 298 -9.19 -17.73 18.64
C LEU A 298 -8.66 -18.86 17.77
N ALA A 299 -7.34 -18.96 17.60
CA ALA A 299 -6.72 -20.06 16.88
C ALA A 299 -6.98 -21.43 17.55
N GLY A 300 -6.95 -21.50 18.88
CA GLY A 300 -7.34 -22.70 19.65
C GLY A 300 -8.82 -23.07 19.54
N MET A 301 -9.68 -22.13 19.15
CA MET A 301 -11.09 -22.34 18.81
C MET A 301 -11.30 -22.78 17.35
N GLY A 302 -10.26 -22.70 16.50
CA GLY A 302 -10.30 -23.09 15.08
C GLY A 302 -10.40 -21.94 14.09
N TYR A 303 -10.34 -20.68 14.54
CA TYR A 303 -10.36 -19.53 13.63
C TYR A 303 -8.95 -19.23 13.09
N LYS A 304 -8.84 -18.92 11.80
CA LYS A 304 -7.55 -18.51 11.20
C LYS A 304 -7.17 -17.10 11.66
N VAL A 305 -6.02 -16.98 12.32
CA VAL A 305 -5.50 -15.70 12.82
C VAL A 305 -4.14 -15.40 12.20
N VAL A 306 -4.05 -14.27 11.48
CA VAL A 306 -2.82 -13.75 10.88
C VAL A 306 -2.40 -12.49 11.63
N LYS A 307 -1.65 -12.66 12.71
CA LYS A 307 -1.29 -11.53 13.57
C LYS A 307 -0.09 -10.79 13.00
N HIS A 308 -0.24 -9.51 12.67
CA HIS A 308 0.88 -8.64 12.31
C HIS A 308 1.39 -7.89 13.53
N GLY A 309 2.72 -7.81 13.71
CA GLY A 309 3.27 -7.14 14.88
C GLY A 309 4.76 -6.89 14.85
N ASN A 310 5.24 -6.17 15.87
CA ASN A 310 6.65 -5.81 16.02
C ASN A 310 7.12 -6.06 17.47
N ARG A 311 8.42 -5.90 17.72
CA ARG A 311 9.00 -5.85 19.06
C ARG A 311 8.63 -4.54 19.76
N ALA A 312 8.64 -4.56 21.09
CA ALA A 312 8.38 -3.36 21.86
C ALA A 312 9.43 -2.27 21.58
N VAL A 313 8.96 -1.03 21.43
CA VAL A 313 9.83 0.17 21.41
C VAL A 313 9.77 0.89 22.77
N SER A 314 8.65 0.81 23.49
CA SER A 314 8.42 1.52 24.77
C SER A 314 7.75 0.70 25.87
N SER A 315 7.28 -0.53 25.62
CA SER A 315 6.68 -1.41 26.65
C SER A 315 7.70 -2.41 27.20
N SER A 316 7.40 -3.00 28.36
CA SER A 316 8.22 -4.04 29.02
C SER A 316 8.29 -5.36 28.22
N CYS A 317 7.29 -5.64 27.37
CA CYS A 317 7.21 -6.83 26.52
C CYS A 317 6.30 -6.59 25.29
N GLY A 318 6.82 -6.75 24.08
CA GLY A 318 6.05 -6.66 22.84
C GLY A 318 5.40 -7.99 22.45
N SER A 319 4.50 -7.98 21.46
CA SER A 319 3.86 -9.23 20.98
C SER A 319 4.88 -10.23 20.44
N ALA A 320 5.89 -9.75 19.68
CA ALA A 320 6.97 -10.60 19.18
C ALA A 320 7.82 -11.19 20.32
N ASP A 321 8.09 -10.41 21.38
CA ASP A 321 8.86 -10.87 22.53
C ASP A 321 8.09 -11.94 23.34
N ALA A 322 6.77 -11.77 23.47
CA ALA A 322 5.90 -12.73 24.15
C ALA A 322 5.79 -14.04 23.36
N LEU A 323 5.57 -13.97 22.04
CA LEU A 323 5.47 -15.13 21.16
C LEU A 323 6.78 -15.93 21.09
N GLU A 324 7.93 -15.25 21.00
CA GLU A 324 9.25 -15.87 21.10
C GLU A 324 9.43 -16.60 22.45
N GLY A 325 8.99 -15.99 23.56
CA GLY A 325 9.00 -16.62 24.89
C GLY A 325 8.06 -17.83 25.05
N LEU A 326 7.07 -17.95 24.15
CA LEU A 326 6.20 -19.12 24.03
C LEU A 326 6.75 -20.18 23.06
N GLY A 327 7.83 -19.90 22.33
CA GLY A 327 8.46 -20.82 21.38
C GLY A 327 8.01 -20.65 19.92
N PHE A 328 7.25 -19.61 19.58
CA PHE A 328 6.87 -19.38 18.18
C PHE A 328 8.04 -18.83 17.36
N PRO A 329 8.22 -19.28 16.10
CA PRO A 329 9.21 -18.69 15.21
C PRO A 329 8.79 -17.27 14.84
N LEU A 330 9.76 -16.34 14.84
CA LEU A 330 9.56 -14.99 14.32
C LEU A 330 10.03 -14.85 12.86
N ASP A 331 10.94 -15.72 12.44
CA ASP A 331 11.49 -15.73 11.09
C ASP A 331 10.64 -16.63 10.20
N VAL A 332 9.47 -16.10 9.81
CA VAL A 332 8.51 -16.77 8.93
C VAL A 332 8.63 -16.13 7.55
N ALA A 333 8.90 -16.95 6.53
CA ALA A 333 8.89 -16.51 5.15
C ALA A 333 7.44 -16.36 4.64
N PRO A 334 7.15 -15.45 3.69
CA PRO A 334 5.80 -15.25 3.18
C PRO A 334 5.13 -16.52 2.64
N GLU A 335 5.92 -17.43 2.05
CA GLU A 335 5.45 -18.67 1.43
C GLU A 335 4.99 -19.71 2.47
N ASP A 336 5.52 -19.65 3.69
CA ASP A 336 5.22 -20.60 4.78
C ASP A 336 3.96 -20.23 5.56
N VAL A 337 3.44 -19.01 5.39
CA VAL A 337 2.32 -18.49 6.19
C VAL A 337 1.05 -19.34 6.01
N GLN A 338 0.73 -19.75 4.79
CA GLN A 338 -0.44 -20.59 4.51
C GLN A 338 -0.33 -21.94 5.23
N HIS A 339 0.85 -22.57 5.20
CA HIS A 339 1.10 -23.83 5.88
C HIS A 339 0.92 -23.72 7.40
N LEU A 340 1.45 -22.65 8.02
CA LEU A 340 1.28 -22.40 9.45
C LEU A 340 -0.18 -22.19 9.85
N LEU A 341 -0.97 -21.54 8.99
CA LEU A 341 -2.40 -21.37 9.23
C LEU A 341 -3.14 -22.70 9.13
N ASP A 342 -2.80 -23.57 8.18
CA ASP A 342 -3.46 -24.87 8.04
C ASP A 342 -3.13 -25.82 9.21
N GLU A 343 -1.91 -25.75 9.73
CA GLU A 343 -1.50 -26.57 10.87
C GLU A 343 -1.99 -26.07 12.23
N ARG A 344 -1.91 -24.74 12.44
CA ARG A 344 -2.03 -24.14 13.78
C ARG A 344 -3.18 -23.14 13.91
N ASN A 345 -3.85 -22.80 12.81
CA ASN A 345 -4.78 -21.67 12.70
C ASN A 345 -4.15 -20.32 13.11
N PHE A 346 -2.81 -20.24 13.21
CA PHE A 346 -2.11 -19.06 13.68
C PHE A 346 -0.80 -18.87 12.93
N ALA A 347 -0.59 -17.66 12.40
CA ALA A 347 0.68 -17.20 11.89
C ALA A 347 1.00 -15.80 12.44
N PHE A 348 2.27 -15.59 12.78
CA PHE A 348 2.76 -14.27 13.20
C PHE A 348 3.65 -13.67 12.12
N LEU A 349 3.28 -12.47 11.67
CA LEU A 349 3.96 -11.74 10.61
C LEU A 349 4.80 -10.65 11.27
N PHE A 350 6.09 -10.93 11.44
CA PHE A 350 7.02 -10.01 12.09
C PHE A 350 7.37 -8.83 11.17
N ALA A 351 6.89 -7.63 11.50
CA ALA A 351 6.89 -6.47 10.61
C ALA A 351 8.22 -6.17 9.89
N PRO A 352 9.41 -6.23 10.53
CA PRO A 352 10.68 -6.01 9.83
C PRO A 352 10.95 -6.96 8.66
N ASN A 353 10.46 -8.20 8.72
CA ASN A 353 10.63 -9.20 7.65
C ASN A 353 9.72 -8.91 6.44
N PHE A 354 8.57 -8.27 6.69
CA PHE A 354 7.55 -8.06 5.67
C PHE A 354 7.56 -6.65 5.06
N HIS A 355 8.20 -5.66 5.70
CA HIS A 355 8.18 -4.26 5.27
C HIS A 355 9.60 -3.70 4.99
N PRO A 356 10.32 -4.20 3.97
CA PRO A 356 11.72 -3.81 3.71
C PRO A 356 11.89 -2.31 3.44
N ALA A 357 10.89 -1.66 2.83
CA ALA A 357 10.90 -0.21 2.58
C ALA A 357 11.02 0.63 3.87
N PHE A 358 10.63 0.08 5.03
CA PHE A 358 10.67 0.82 6.29
C PHE A 358 12.10 1.05 6.79
N ARG A 359 13.12 0.39 6.21
CA ARG A 359 14.53 0.73 6.44
C ARG A 359 14.86 2.19 6.13
N ASN A 360 14.15 2.78 5.16
CA ASN A 360 14.32 4.17 4.75
C ASN A 360 13.67 5.14 5.75
N VAL A 361 12.66 4.69 6.50
CA VAL A 361 11.87 5.51 7.43
C VAL A 361 12.36 5.37 8.87
N GLY A 362 12.90 4.20 9.23
CA GLY A 362 13.36 3.88 10.59
C GLY A 362 14.32 4.90 11.21
N PRO A 363 15.41 5.31 10.51
CA PRO A 363 16.32 6.33 11.02
C PRO A 363 15.63 7.68 11.30
N ILE A 364 14.76 8.12 10.40
CA ILE A 364 14.02 9.40 10.51
C ILE A 364 13.11 9.37 11.74
N ARG A 365 12.40 8.27 11.96
CA ARG A 365 11.54 8.10 13.15
C ARG A 365 12.34 8.13 14.45
N ARG A 366 13.53 7.52 14.46
CA ARG A 366 14.41 7.51 15.63
C ARG A 366 14.92 8.92 15.95
N GLU A 367 15.27 9.69 14.93
CA GLU A 367 15.73 11.08 15.07
C GLU A 367 14.61 12.01 15.54
N LEU A 368 13.40 11.86 14.99
CA LEU A 368 12.23 12.64 15.42
C LEU A 368 11.84 12.36 16.87
N GLY A 369 11.96 11.11 17.34
CA GLY A 369 11.67 10.73 18.73
C GLY A 369 10.21 10.91 19.17
N ILE A 370 9.31 11.27 18.26
CA ILE A 370 7.89 11.51 18.52
C ILE A 370 6.99 10.62 17.66
N ARG A 371 5.72 10.49 18.07
CA ARG A 371 4.72 9.74 17.29
C ARG A 371 4.41 10.45 15.98
N THR A 372 4.18 9.69 14.92
CA THR A 372 3.75 10.19 13.60
C THR A 372 2.71 9.23 13.02
N LEU A 373 2.22 9.45 11.80
CA LEU A 373 1.31 8.50 11.15
C LEU A 373 1.83 7.05 11.15
N PHE A 374 3.15 6.84 11.17
CA PHE A 374 3.74 5.50 11.17
C PHE A 374 3.42 4.70 12.45
N ASN A 375 2.99 5.37 13.53
CA ASN A 375 2.43 4.72 14.71
C ASN A 375 1.00 4.20 14.48
N LEU A 376 0.26 4.81 13.55
CA LEU A 376 -1.09 4.41 13.16
C LEU A 376 -1.08 3.39 12.01
N LEU A 377 0.01 3.37 11.23
CA LEU A 377 0.10 2.58 10.01
C LEU A 377 0.26 1.07 10.27
N GLY A 378 1.01 0.69 11.31
CA GLY A 378 1.36 -0.71 11.61
C GLY A 378 0.17 -1.69 11.62
N PRO A 379 -0.94 -1.37 12.30
CA PRO A 379 -2.13 -2.22 12.31
C PRO A 379 -2.88 -2.33 10.97
N LEU A 380 -2.64 -1.41 10.04
CA LEU A 380 -3.36 -1.34 8.76
C LEU A 380 -2.61 -1.99 7.60
N ILE A 381 -1.35 -2.37 7.80
CA ILE A 381 -0.44 -2.85 6.76
C ILE A 381 -0.10 -4.33 6.91
N ASN A 382 -1.02 -5.13 7.43
CA ASN A 382 -0.83 -6.58 7.47
C ASN A 382 -0.68 -7.12 6.02
N PRO A 383 0.48 -7.67 5.65
CA PRO A 383 0.78 -8.09 4.27
C PRO A 383 -0.06 -9.29 3.82
N ALA A 384 -0.69 -10.01 4.75
CA ALA A 384 -1.66 -11.08 4.49
C ALA A 384 -3.07 -10.58 4.17
N ARG A 385 -3.35 -9.27 4.33
CA ARG A 385 -4.64 -8.65 3.98
C ARG A 385 -5.84 -9.42 4.57
N PRO A 386 -5.93 -9.51 5.92
CA PRO A 386 -6.98 -10.25 6.58
C PRO A 386 -8.36 -9.72 6.17
N THR A 387 -9.34 -10.61 6.13
CA THR A 387 -10.76 -10.25 5.90
C THR A 387 -11.35 -9.48 7.08
N HIS A 388 -10.84 -9.74 8.29
CA HIS A 388 -11.37 -9.23 9.55
C HIS A 388 -10.28 -8.56 10.39
N ILE A 389 -10.61 -7.49 11.11
CA ILE A 389 -9.67 -6.82 12.04
C ILE A 389 -10.38 -6.40 13.33
N LEU A 390 -9.79 -6.76 14.48
CA LEU A 390 -10.05 -6.07 15.75
C LEU A 390 -8.88 -5.12 16.02
N LEU A 391 -9.14 -3.82 15.88
CA LEU A 391 -8.15 -2.74 15.96
C LEU A 391 -8.34 -1.88 17.20
N GLY A 392 -7.37 -1.93 18.09
CA GLY A 392 -7.24 -1.03 19.23
C GLY A 392 -6.64 0.33 18.90
N VAL A 393 -7.16 1.40 19.52
CA VAL A 393 -6.54 2.73 19.48
C VAL A 393 -6.37 3.34 20.86
N ALA A 394 -5.27 4.05 21.09
CA ALA A 394 -4.94 4.68 22.38
C ALA A 394 -5.64 6.03 22.62
N ARG A 395 -6.38 6.56 21.63
CA ARG A 395 -7.03 7.88 21.71
C ARG A 395 -8.42 7.83 21.08
N PRO A 396 -9.44 8.47 21.66
CA PRO A 396 -10.83 8.32 21.23
C PRO A 396 -11.10 8.90 19.83
N GLU A 397 -10.35 9.92 19.41
CA GLU A 397 -10.46 10.54 18.08
C GLU A 397 -9.91 9.65 16.94
N LEU A 398 -9.09 8.64 17.27
CA LEU A 398 -8.56 7.70 16.29
C LEU A 398 -9.59 6.63 15.89
N VAL A 399 -10.68 6.48 16.64
CA VAL A 399 -11.73 5.50 16.34
C VAL A 399 -12.35 5.81 14.98
N GLU A 400 -12.77 7.06 14.79
CA GLU A 400 -13.37 7.52 13.53
C GLU A 400 -12.34 7.49 12.39
N LEU A 401 -11.14 8.07 12.60
CA LEU A 401 -10.10 8.15 11.58
C LEU A 401 -9.74 6.78 11.00
N LEU A 402 -9.47 5.79 11.87
CA LEU A 402 -9.05 4.47 11.40
C LEU A 402 -10.22 3.65 10.86
N ALA A 403 -11.45 3.85 11.37
CA ALA A 403 -12.63 3.19 10.81
C ALA A 403 -12.96 3.70 9.41
N GLU A 404 -12.88 5.01 9.18
CA GLU A 404 -13.04 5.63 7.85
C GLU A 404 -11.89 5.28 6.89
N THR A 405 -10.70 4.99 7.42
CA THR A 405 -9.60 4.46 6.61
C THR A 405 -9.89 3.01 6.20
N LEU A 406 -10.34 2.18 7.13
CA LEU A 406 -10.65 0.77 6.89
C LEU A 406 -11.85 0.58 5.96
N SER A 407 -12.83 1.50 5.97
CA SER A 407 -13.98 1.45 5.06
C SER A 407 -13.61 1.61 3.58
N GLN A 408 -12.43 2.16 3.29
CA GLN A 408 -11.87 2.31 1.95
C GLN A 408 -10.94 1.16 1.55
N SER A 409 -10.84 0.12 2.39
CA SER A 409 -9.93 -1.02 2.20
C SER A 409 -10.67 -2.30 1.75
N HIS A 410 -9.92 -3.39 1.62
CA HIS A 410 -10.46 -4.73 1.28
C HIS A 410 -11.16 -5.42 2.45
N ILE A 411 -11.15 -4.81 3.64
CA ILE A 411 -11.69 -5.41 4.87
C ILE A 411 -13.19 -5.64 4.73
N ARG A 412 -13.61 -6.88 5.01
CA ARG A 412 -15.02 -7.26 5.07
C ARG A 412 -15.65 -6.74 6.36
N ARG A 413 -15.02 -6.99 7.50
CA ARG A 413 -15.58 -6.56 8.80
C ARG A 413 -14.50 -6.23 9.82
N ALA A 414 -14.63 -5.10 10.51
CA ALA A 414 -13.70 -4.70 11.54
C ALA A 414 -14.39 -4.01 12.72
N ALA A 415 -13.73 -4.01 13.87
CA ALA A 415 -14.06 -3.14 14.99
C ALA A 415 -12.82 -2.28 15.31
N VAL A 416 -12.99 -0.96 15.29
CA VAL A 416 -12.01 -0.04 15.85
C VAL A 416 -12.47 0.33 17.26
N VAL A 417 -11.65 0.07 18.27
CA VAL A 417 -12.04 0.15 19.68
C VAL A 417 -11.13 1.07 20.48
N TYR A 418 -11.74 1.83 21.40
CA TYR A 418 -11.08 2.63 22.41
C TYR A 418 -11.63 2.24 23.79
N GLY A 419 -10.80 1.57 24.58
CA GLY A 419 -11.17 1.01 25.87
C GLY A 419 -11.23 2.04 26.99
N ALA A 420 -12.08 1.78 27.98
CA ALA A 420 -12.09 2.53 29.23
C ALA A 420 -10.71 2.55 29.87
N GLY A 421 -10.30 3.72 30.38
CA GLY A 421 -8.95 3.95 30.88
C GLY A 421 -7.95 4.36 29.79
N GLY A 422 -8.36 4.53 28.53
CA GLY A 422 -7.46 4.93 27.44
C GLY A 422 -6.56 3.80 26.96
N TYR A 423 -7.07 2.58 27.02
CA TYR A 423 -6.42 1.37 26.50
C TYR A 423 -6.77 1.18 25.02
N ASP A 424 -5.87 0.56 24.27
CA ASP A 424 -6.13 0.12 22.90
C ASP A 424 -6.67 -1.31 22.86
N GLU A 425 -7.54 -1.66 23.80
CA GLU A 425 -8.26 -2.94 23.87
C GLU A 425 -9.66 -2.74 24.48
N VAL A 426 -10.52 -3.74 24.38
CA VAL A 426 -11.77 -3.78 25.18
C VAL A 426 -11.41 -4.18 26.61
N THR A 427 -11.73 -3.34 27.60
CA THR A 427 -11.26 -3.53 28.99
C THR A 427 -12.39 -3.81 29.97
N PRO A 428 -12.14 -4.52 31.09
CA PRO A 428 -13.11 -4.65 32.18
C PRO A 428 -13.40 -3.33 32.91
N LEU A 429 -12.56 -2.30 32.76
CA LEU A 429 -12.64 -1.06 33.54
C LEU A 429 -13.94 -0.28 33.33
N GLY A 430 -14.61 -0.47 32.18
CA GLY A 430 -15.86 0.21 31.88
C GLY A 430 -16.18 0.24 30.37
N PRO A 431 -17.11 1.11 29.96
CA PRO A 431 -17.60 1.16 28.59
C PRO A 431 -16.50 1.41 27.56
N THR A 432 -16.54 0.65 26.47
CA THR A 432 -15.65 0.77 25.32
C THR A 432 -16.38 1.45 24.15
N LYS A 433 -15.77 2.51 23.61
CA LYS A 433 -16.24 3.18 22.39
C LYS A 433 -15.77 2.36 21.19
N MET A 434 -16.66 2.05 20.24
CA MET A 434 -16.34 1.25 19.07
C MET A 434 -16.96 1.83 17.79
N MET A 435 -16.29 1.60 16.67
CA MET A 435 -16.86 1.75 15.34
C MET A 435 -16.75 0.43 14.60
N ILE A 436 -17.90 -0.14 14.22
CA ILE A 436 -17.96 -1.34 13.40
C ILE A 436 -17.90 -0.93 11.94
N VAL A 437 -16.97 -1.52 11.20
CA VAL A 437 -16.87 -1.43 9.75
C VAL A 437 -17.42 -2.73 9.19
N HIS A 438 -18.36 -2.68 8.25
CA HIS A 438 -18.87 -3.86 7.54
C HIS A 438 -19.07 -3.51 6.06
N ASN A 439 -18.21 -4.05 5.19
CA ASN A 439 -18.22 -3.82 3.74
C ASN A 439 -18.29 -2.31 3.40
N GLY A 440 -17.44 -1.53 4.05
CA GLY A 440 -17.39 -0.07 3.90
C GLY A 440 -18.44 0.72 4.71
N LYS A 441 -19.46 0.06 5.28
CA LYS A 441 -20.46 0.72 6.13
C LYS A 441 -19.94 0.89 7.56
N LEU A 442 -20.06 2.09 8.10
CA LEU A 442 -19.69 2.43 9.48
C LEU A 442 -20.93 2.38 10.39
N THR A 443 -20.80 1.78 11.57
CA THR A 443 -21.86 1.74 12.60
C THR A 443 -21.24 1.96 13.98
N PRO A 444 -21.54 3.09 14.66
CA PRO A 444 -21.05 3.32 16.00
C PRO A 444 -21.68 2.34 16.98
N MET A 445 -20.90 1.88 17.95
CA MET A 445 -21.35 0.93 18.96
C MET A 445 -20.63 1.21 20.29
N THR A 446 -21.31 0.90 21.39
CA THR A 446 -20.70 0.91 22.74
C THR A 446 -20.85 -0.48 23.33
N LEU A 447 -19.85 -0.91 24.09
CA LEU A 447 -19.85 -2.16 24.83
C LEU A 447 -19.58 -1.87 26.30
N ASP A 448 -20.51 -2.20 27.18
CA ASP A 448 -20.31 -2.16 28.62
C ASP A 448 -20.00 -3.58 29.14
N PRO A 449 -18.84 -3.83 29.77
CA PRO A 449 -18.52 -5.12 30.38
C PRO A 449 -19.58 -5.61 31.38
N ALA A 450 -20.28 -4.69 32.05
CA ALA A 450 -21.31 -5.01 33.04
C ALA A 450 -22.48 -5.80 32.42
N ASP A 451 -22.82 -5.54 31.16
CA ASP A 451 -23.89 -6.24 30.42
C ASP A 451 -23.60 -7.74 30.25
N TYR A 452 -22.33 -8.14 30.37
CA TYR A 452 -21.86 -9.52 30.23
C TYR A 452 -21.41 -10.14 31.57
N GLY A 453 -21.77 -9.49 32.69
CA GLY A 453 -21.44 -9.93 34.04
C GLY A 453 -19.95 -9.78 34.40
N ILE A 454 -19.20 -8.96 33.66
CA ILE A 454 -17.79 -8.67 33.95
C ILE A 454 -17.74 -7.46 34.89
N GLN A 455 -17.12 -7.66 36.06
CA GLN A 455 -16.97 -6.61 37.05
C GLN A 455 -15.75 -5.74 36.72
N PRO A 456 -15.79 -4.43 37.03
CA PRO A 456 -14.62 -3.58 36.94
C PRO A 456 -13.44 -4.11 37.74
N CYS A 457 -12.23 -3.82 37.25
CA CYS A 457 -10.97 -4.12 37.90
C CYS A 457 -10.15 -2.83 38.08
N ASP A 458 -9.16 -2.89 38.96
CA ASP A 458 -8.17 -1.83 39.07
C ASP A 458 -7.20 -1.90 37.88
N PRO A 459 -6.77 -0.75 37.30
CA PRO A 459 -5.81 -0.75 36.18
C PRO A 459 -4.51 -1.52 36.48
N GLY A 460 -4.07 -1.53 37.75
CA GLY A 460 -2.87 -2.26 38.17
C GLY A 460 -3.01 -3.79 38.06
N GLU A 461 -4.23 -4.34 38.06
CA GLU A 461 -4.49 -5.77 37.87
C GLU A 461 -4.25 -6.23 36.41
N LEU A 462 -4.09 -5.30 35.47
CA LEU A 462 -3.82 -5.60 34.06
C LEU A 462 -2.34 -5.43 33.68
N ALA A 463 -1.51 -4.86 34.57
CA ALA A 463 -0.13 -4.53 34.28
C ALA A 463 0.82 -5.73 34.41
N VAL A 464 1.91 -5.72 33.65
CA VAL A 464 3.04 -6.63 33.79
C VAL A 464 4.36 -5.86 33.76
N HIS A 465 5.32 -6.28 34.58
CA HIS A 465 6.54 -5.51 34.84
C HIS A 465 7.81 -6.11 34.23
N SER A 466 7.75 -7.32 33.69
CA SER A 466 8.88 -7.94 33.01
C SER A 466 8.45 -8.86 31.86
N LYS A 467 9.36 -9.11 30.90
CA LYS A 467 9.16 -10.11 29.84
C LYS A 467 8.87 -11.51 30.42
N ALA A 468 9.56 -11.89 31.50
CA ALA A 468 9.35 -13.19 32.15
C ALA A 468 7.95 -13.32 32.76
N GLU A 469 7.48 -12.28 33.44
CA GLU A 469 6.13 -12.20 33.98
C GLU A 469 5.07 -12.20 32.88
N ALA A 470 5.25 -11.40 31.82
CA ALA A 470 4.33 -11.35 30.69
C ALA A 470 4.14 -12.72 30.04
N VAL A 471 5.23 -13.47 29.83
CA VAL A 471 5.19 -14.83 29.27
C VAL A 471 4.54 -15.83 30.23
N ALA A 472 4.82 -15.74 31.54
CA ALA A 472 4.22 -16.61 32.55
C ALA A 472 2.70 -16.40 32.63
N VAL A 473 2.27 -15.14 32.75
CA VAL A 473 0.86 -14.73 32.74
C VAL A 473 0.16 -15.22 31.47
N LEU A 474 0.80 -15.05 30.31
CA LEU A 474 0.24 -15.50 29.04
C LEU A 474 0.04 -17.03 29.02
N LYS A 475 0.99 -17.82 29.54
CA LYS A 475 0.84 -19.29 29.66
C LYS A 475 -0.33 -19.65 30.59
N ASP A 476 -0.50 -18.96 31.71
CA ASP A 476 -1.58 -19.22 32.65
C ASP A 476 -2.95 -18.87 32.07
N ILE A 477 -3.06 -17.73 31.38
CA ILE A 477 -4.28 -17.33 30.66
C ILE A 477 -4.63 -18.37 29.59
N LEU A 478 -3.67 -18.78 28.76
CA LEU A 478 -3.91 -19.78 27.71
C LEU A 478 -4.30 -21.14 28.27
N ALA A 479 -3.96 -21.44 29.53
CA ALA A 479 -4.36 -22.64 30.26
C ALA A 479 -5.66 -22.48 31.06
N GLY A 480 -6.34 -21.33 30.97
CA GLY A 480 -7.60 -21.05 31.67
C GLY A 480 -7.47 -20.80 33.17
N ARG A 481 -6.28 -20.43 33.65
CA ARG A 481 -5.96 -20.23 35.07
C ARG A 481 -5.24 -18.91 35.37
N GLY A 482 -5.35 -17.94 34.47
CA GLY A 482 -4.75 -16.62 34.65
C GLY A 482 -5.47 -15.77 35.71
N PRO A 483 -4.92 -14.59 36.06
CA PRO A 483 -5.58 -13.64 36.95
C PRO A 483 -6.95 -13.23 36.40
N ARG A 484 -7.96 -13.12 37.28
CA ARG A 484 -9.36 -12.84 36.91
C ARG A 484 -9.50 -11.65 35.94
N ALA A 485 -8.95 -10.49 36.30
CA ALA A 485 -9.07 -9.26 35.51
C ALA A 485 -8.49 -9.43 34.09
N MET A 486 -7.36 -10.12 33.97
CA MET A 486 -6.72 -10.38 32.69
C MET A 486 -7.51 -11.40 31.86
N MET A 487 -8.06 -12.45 32.49
CA MET A 487 -8.96 -13.39 31.79
C MET A 487 -10.22 -12.69 31.29
N ASP A 488 -10.86 -11.87 32.13
CA ASP A 488 -12.05 -11.09 31.75
C ASP A 488 -11.76 -10.16 30.56
N MET A 489 -10.58 -9.51 30.55
CA MET A 489 -10.13 -8.70 29.42
C MET A 489 -9.96 -9.54 28.13
N VAL A 490 -9.39 -10.74 28.22
CA VAL A 490 -9.29 -11.65 27.05
C VAL A 490 -10.68 -12.11 26.58
N ILE A 491 -11.60 -12.42 27.50
CA ILE A 491 -12.98 -12.80 27.16
C ILE A 491 -13.67 -11.71 26.35
N LEU A 492 -13.54 -10.44 26.76
CA LEU A 492 -14.10 -9.30 26.05
C LEU A 492 -13.58 -9.20 24.61
N ASN A 493 -12.25 -9.28 24.43
CA ASN A 493 -11.64 -9.14 23.11
C ASN A 493 -11.90 -10.37 22.21
N VAL A 494 -11.91 -11.59 22.78
CA VAL A 494 -12.31 -12.80 22.04
C VAL A 494 -13.78 -12.71 21.63
N GLY A 495 -14.67 -12.26 22.50
CA GLY A 495 -16.09 -12.11 22.20
C GLY A 495 -16.35 -11.10 21.08
N VAL A 496 -15.65 -9.97 21.07
CA VAL A 496 -15.73 -8.98 19.98
C VAL A 496 -15.17 -9.56 18.68
N ALA A 497 -14.01 -10.24 18.73
CA ALA A 497 -13.42 -10.87 17.55
C ALA A 497 -14.34 -11.96 16.95
N MET A 498 -14.96 -12.78 17.79
CA MET A 498 -15.98 -13.75 17.36
C MET A 498 -17.19 -13.07 16.76
N PHE A 499 -17.68 -11.98 17.36
CA PHE A 499 -18.78 -11.21 16.79
C PHE A 499 -18.47 -10.70 15.39
N LEU A 500 -17.22 -10.35 15.10
CA LEU A 500 -16.78 -9.98 13.75
C LEU A 500 -16.75 -11.17 12.79
N LEU A 501 -16.25 -12.33 13.23
CA LEU A 501 -16.12 -13.54 12.41
C LEU A 501 -17.46 -14.25 12.15
N GLU A 502 -18.42 -14.12 13.07
CA GLU A 502 -19.70 -14.84 13.05
C GLU A 502 -20.86 -13.89 12.75
N ASP A 503 -21.11 -13.62 11.46
CA ASP A 503 -22.10 -12.63 10.98
C ASP A 503 -23.53 -12.81 11.51
N HIS A 504 -23.89 -14.02 11.93
CA HIS A 504 -25.24 -14.35 12.39
C HIS A 504 -25.36 -14.49 13.91
N MET A 505 -24.27 -14.27 14.65
CA MET A 505 -24.23 -14.50 16.10
C MET A 505 -24.29 -13.19 16.87
N ASP A 506 -25.25 -13.09 17.78
CA ASP A 506 -25.35 -11.93 18.68
C ASP A 506 -24.13 -11.82 19.58
N LEU A 507 -23.70 -10.58 19.85
CA LEU A 507 -22.53 -10.29 20.68
C LEU A 507 -22.60 -10.95 22.06
N ALA A 508 -23.78 -11.04 22.67
CA ALA A 508 -23.97 -11.73 23.96
C ALA A 508 -23.67 -13.23 23.87
N VAL A 509 -24.03 -13.88 22.77
CA VAL A 509 -23.71 -15.30 22.53
C VAL A 509 -22.21 -15.47 22.30
N CYS A 510 -21.60 -14.57 21.52
CA CYS A 510 -20.15 -14.56 21.32
C CYS A 510 -19.39 -14.39 22.65
N MET A 511 -19.84 -13.50 23.53
CA MET A 511 -19.25 -13.29 24.86
C MET A 511 -19.35 -14.53 25.75
N ALA A 512 -20.51 -15.21 25.75
CA ALA A 512 -20.69 -16.44 26.52
C ALA A 512 -19.74 -17.55 26.03
N LYS A 513 -19.62 -17.73 24.71
CA LYS A 513 -18.68 -18.71 24.11
C LYS A 513 -17.22 -18.34 24.34
N ALA A 514 -16.88 -17.05 24.27
CA ALA A 514 -15.55 -16.55 24.59
C ALA A 514 -15.19 -16.87 26.05
N ARG A 515 -16.11 -16.68 26.99
CA ARG A 515 -15.94 -17.05 28.40
C ARG A 515 -15.66 -18.54 28.56
N GLU A 516 -16.45 -19.39 27.91
CA GLU A 516 -16.23 -20.85 27.95
C GLU A 516 -14.85 -21.22 27.40
N ALA A 517 -14.47 -20.69 26.23
CA ALA A 517 -13.21 -20.97 25.56
C ALA A 517 -11.98 -20.55 26.39
N VAL A 518 -11.99 -19.32 26.93
CA VAL A 518 -10.91 -18.79 27.77
C VAL A 518 -10.78 -19.62 29.05
N CYS A 519 -11.88 -19.86 29.76
CA CYS A 519 -11.87 -20.66 30.98
C CYS A 519 -11.46 -22.11 30.75
N ALA A 520 -11.81 -22.71 29.60
CA ALA A 520 -11.39 -24.05 29.22
C ALA A 520 -9.91 -24.13 28.80
N GLY A 521 -9.22 -23.00 28.62
CA GLY A 521 -7.82 -22.95 28.22
C GLY A 521 -7.58 -23.49 26.80
N VAL A 522 -8.52 -23.25 25.87
CA VAL A 522 -8.40 -23.75 24.50
C VAL A 522 -7.22 -23.16 23.75
N GLY A 523 -6.77 -21.96 24.14
CA GLY A 523 -5.58 -21.32 23.59
C GLY A 523 -4.31 -22.18 23.72
N ARG A 524 -4.21 -23.01 24.77
CA ARG A 524 -3.09 -23.95 24.96
C ARG A 524 -2.91 -24.94 23.81
N ARG A 525 -3.97 -25.24 23.04
CA ARG A 525 -3.88 -26.14 21.86
C ARG A 525 -2.87 -25.64 20.83
N THR A 526 -2.72 -24.32 20.71
CA THR A 526 -1.73 -23.69 19.80
C THR A 526 -0.28 -23.91 20.24
N LEU A 527 -0.03 -24.18 21.54
CA LEU A 527 1.31 -24.38 22.09
C LEU A 527 1.81 -25.82 21.94
N HIS A 528 0.90 -26.80 21.82
CA HIS A 528 1.26 -28.22 21.72
C HIS A 528 1.67 -28.66 20.32
N VAL A 529 1.37 -27.83 19.33
CA VAL A 529 1.80 -28.01 17.93
C VAL A 529 3.11 -27.26 17.67
N ALA A 530 3.58 -26.45 18.64
CA ALA A 530 4.64 -25.45 18.48
C ALA A 530 6.06 -26.01 18.36
#